data_AF-A0A2J6W229-F1
#
_entry.id   AF-A0A2J6W229-F1
#
_cell.length_a   1.000
_cell.length_b   1.000
_cell.length_c   1.000
_cell.angle_alpha   90.00
_cell.angle_beta   90.00
_cell.angle_gamma   90.00
#
_symmetry.space_group_name_H-M   'P 1'
#
loop_
_entity.id
_entity.type
_entity.pdbx_description
1 polymer ?
#
loop_
_entity_poly.entity_id
_entity_poly.type
_entity_poly.pdbx_seq_one_letter_code
_entity_poly.pdbx_strand_id
1 'polypeptide(L)'
;MLDEPSWELQKERPMALIIAISEKIGTKDPILISNFMKKLIKLNSWIGSFSLLLSENPEEISRIINDIELGVMPRRELIKKVYEIINEFE
;
A
#
# COMPACT_ATOMS: atom_id res chain seq x y z
N MET A 1 21.10 -10.78 -13.61
CA MET A 1 19.76 -10.72 -12.97
C MET A 1 18.86 -10.10 -14.00
N LEU A 2 17.83 -10.80 -14.46
CA LEU A 2 16.78 -10.15 -15.26
C LEU A 2 16.00 -9.33 -14.26
N ASP A 3 16.30 -8.03 -14.19
CA ASP A 3 15.56 -7.07 -13.39
C ASP A 3 14.09 -7.19 -13.79
N GLU A 4 13.25 -7.64 -12.86
CA GLU A 4 11.83 -7.75 -13.09
C GLU A 4 11.30 -6.41 -13.60
N PRO A 5 10.40 -6.42 -14.59
CA PRO A 5 9.97 -5.20 -15.22
C PRO A 5 9.42 -4.20 -14.18
N SER A 6 9.95 -2.98 -14.21
CA SER A 6 9.55 -1.85 -13.34
C SER A 6 8.03 -1.64 -13.23
N TRP A 7 7.24 -2.09 -14.22
CA TRP A 7 5.79 -1.99 -14.23
C TRP A 7 5.07 -2.97 -13.29
N GLU A 8 5.61 -4.17 -13.06
CA GLU A 8 5.02 -5.13 -12.11
C GLU A 8 5.13 -4.58 -10.69
N LEU A 9 6.32 -4.08 -10.35
CA LEU A 9 6.56 -3.37 -9.09
C LEU A 9 5.66 -2.13 -8.92
N GLN A 10 5.32 -1.41 -10.00
CA GLN A 10 4.41 -0.27 -9.92
C GLN A 10 2.97 -0.64 -9.55
N LYS A 11 2.48 -1.81 -9.98
CA LYS A 11 1.15 -2.31 -9.58
C LYS A 11 1.17 -2.96 -8.20
N GLU A 12 2.24 -3.70 -7.89
CA GLU A 12 2.35 -4.40 -6.61
C GLU A 12 2.54 -3.45 -5.41
N ARG A 13 3.27 -2.35 -5.57
CA ARG A 13 3.56 -1.38 -4.49
C ARG A 13 2.31 -0.79 -3.82
N PRO A 14 1.34 -0.20 -4.54
CA PRO A 14 0.13 0.35 -3.92
C PRO A 14 -0.72 -0.76 -3.29
N MET A 15 -0.78 -1.96 -3.89
CA MET A 15 -1.48 -3.11 -3.32
C MET A 15 -0.84 -3.56 -2.00
N ALA A 16 0.49 -3.72 -1.97
CA ALA A 16 1.22 -4.14 -0.78
C ALA A 16 1.06 -3.11 0.35
N LEU A 17 1.07 -1.82 0.00
CA LEU A 17 0.80 -0.74 0.94
C LEU A 17 -0.60 -0.82 1.54
N ILE A 18 -1.63 -1.01 0.71
CA ILE A 18 -3.01 -1.13 1.17
C ILE A 18 -3.18 -2.37 2.06
N ILE A 19 -2.61 -3.53 1.69
CA ILE A 19 -2.70 -4.75 2.49
C ILE A 19 -2.02 -4.54 3.85
N ALA A 20 -0.78 -4.05 3.87
CA ALA A 20 -0.03 -3.85 5.10
C ALA A 20 -0.71 -2.84 6.04
N ILE A 21 -1.26 -1.74 5.50
CA ILE A 21 -2.04 -0.79 6.29
C ILE A 21 -3.28 -1.48 6.83
N SER A 22 -4.04 -2.19 5.98
CA SER A 22 -5.27 -2.87 6.38
C SER A 22 -5.03 -3.87 7.51
N GLU A 23 -3.92 -4.62 7.46
CA GLU A 23 -3.49 -5.52 8.53
C GLU A 23 -3.14 -4.75 9.82
N LYS A 24 -2.43 -3.63 9.70
CA LYS A 24 -2.04 -2.78 10.83
C LYS A 24 -3.25 -2.17 11.55
N ILE A 25 -4.24 -1.67 10.82
CA ILE A 25 -5.42 -1.00 11.39
C ILE A 25 -6.61 -1.94 11.60
N GLY A 26 -6.53 -3.20 11.12
CA GLY A 26 -7.56 -4.22 11.28
C GLY A 26 -8.83 -3.99 10.44
N THR A 27 -8.76 -3.18 9.38
CA THR A 27 -9.92 -2.88 8.52
C THR A 27 -9.50 -2.61 7.09
N LYS A 28 -10.40 -2.90 6.14
CA LYS A 28 -10.27 -2.59 4.71
C LYS A 28 -11.05 -1.32 4.32
N ASP A 29 -11.53 -0.54 5.28
CA ASP A 29 -12.27 0.68 4.97
C ASP A 29 -11.38 1.70 4.23
N PRO A 30 -11.72 2.13 3.01
CA PRO A 30 -10.86 3.00 2.21
C PRO A 30 -10.60 4.37 2.85
N ILE A 31 -11.55 4.90 3.63
CA ILE A 31 -11.44 6.20 4.29
C ILE A 31 -10.42 6.09 5.45
N LEU A 32 -10.50 5.03 6.24
CA LEU A 32 -9.56 4.78 7.34
C LEU A 32 -8.14 4.51 6.82
N ILE A 33 -8.01 3.77 5.71
CA ILE A 33 -6.72 3.55 5.05
C ILE A 33 -6.13 4.87 4.54
N SER A 34 -6.94 5.68 3.84
CA SER A 34 -6.53 7.02 3.37
C SER A 34 -6.04 7.89 4.53
N ASN A 35 -6.76 7.90 5.65
CA ASN A 35 -6.35 8.67 6.83
C ASN A 35 -5.05 8.17 7.45
N PHE A 36 -4.82 6.85 7.45
CA PHE A 36 -3.54 6.29 7.90
C PHE A 36 -2.40 6.69 6.95
N MET A 37 -2.61 6.64 5.63
CA MET A 37 -1.63 7.05 4.62
C MET A 37 -1.16 8.50 4.81
N LYS A 38 -2.03 9.42 5.26
CA LYS A 38 -1.62 10.81 5.57
C LYS A 38 -0.45 10.89 6.55
N LYS A 39 -0.36 9.94 7.51
CA LYS A 39 0.77 9.87 8.45
C LYS A 39 2.07 9.50 7.73
N LEU A 40 1.98 8.59 6.76
CA LEU A 40 3.11 8.01 6.03
C LEU A 40 3.72 8.93 4.96
N ILE A 41 3.04 10.02 4.58
CA ILE A 41 3.51 10.98 3.56
C ILE A 41 4.93 11.49 3.87
N LYS A 42 5.28 11.64 5.15
CA LYS A 42 6.59 12.15 5.58
C LYS A 42 7.76 11.15 5.36
N LEU A 43 7.48 9.91 4.95
CA LEU A 43 8.51 8.95 4.58
C LEU A 43 9.20 9.37 3.28
N ASN A 44 10.53 9.54 3.30
CA ASN A 44 11.32 9.80 2.09
C ASN A 44 11.58 8.50 1.31
N SER A 45 10.51 7.87 0.84
CA SER A 45 10.55 6.62 0.06
C SER A 45 9.33 6.53 -0.85
N TRP A 46 9.28 5.50 -1.70
CA TRP A 46 8.11 5.22 -2.52
C TRP A 46 6.83 5.04 -1.68
N ILE A 47 6.93 4.56 -0.44
CA ILE A 47 5.78 4.43 0.47
C ILE A 47 5.17 5.80 0.73
N GLY A 48 5.99 6.81 1.02
CA GLY A 48 5.51 8.19 1.20
C GLY A 48 4.90 8.76 -0.07
N SER A 49 5.50 8.51 -1.24
CA SER A 49 4.97 8.95 -2.54
C SER A 49 3.61 8.34 -2.85
N PHE A 50 3.44 7.03 -2.69
CA PHE A 50 2.14 6.37 -2.90
C PHE A 50 1.13 6.73 -1.82
N SER A 51 1.57 6.94 -0.58
CA SER A 51 0.70 7.41 0.50
C SER A 51 0.15 8.80 0.17
N LEU A 52 0.96 9.71 -0.36
CA LEU A 52 0.48 11.01 -0.84
C LEU A 52 -0.59 10.85 -1.92
N LEU A 53 -0.29 10.09 -2.98
CA LEU A 53 -1.19 9.87 -4.12
C LEU A 53 -2.55 9.26 -3.71
N LEU A 54 -2.53 8.27 -2.82
CA LEU A 54 -3.72 7.52 -2.43
C LEU A 54 -4.48 8.17 -1.26
N SER A 55 -3.80 8.91 -0.39
CA SER A 55 -4.44 9.56 0.77
C SER A 55 -5.53 10.55 0.39
N GLU A 56 -5.47 11.13 -0.81
CA GLU A 56 -6.48 12.07 -1.31
C GLU A 56 -7.55 11.38 -2.18
N ASN A 57 -7.42 10.07 -2.44
CA ASN A 57 -8.32 9.33 -3.32
C ASN A 57 -8.78 7.99 -2.74
N PRO A 58 -9.77 8.00 -1.82
CA PRO A 58 -10.37 6.78 -1.26
C PRO A 58 -11.04 5.88 -2.30
N GLU A 59 -11.51 6.43 -3.43
CA GLU A 59 -12.13 5.65 -4.51
C GLU A 59 -11.09 4.74 -5.19
N GLU A 60 -9.88 5.25 -5.42
CA GLU A 60 -8.78 4.45 -5.95
C GLU A 60 -8.32 3.37 -4.97
N ILE A 61 -8.29 3.67 -3.67
CA ILE A 61 -8.03 2.65 -2.64
C ILE A 61 -9.08 1.54 -2.71
N SER A 62 -10.37 1.90 -2.81
CA SER A 62 -11.46 0.94 -2.98
C SER A 62 -11.29 0.08 -4.23
N ARG A 63 -10.91 0.69 -5.35
CA ARG A 63 -10.63 -0.02 -6.62
C ARG A 63 -9.51 -1.05 -6.45
N ILE A 64 -8.41 -0.68 -5.78
CA ILE A 64 -7.29 -1.58 -5.54
C ILE A 64 -7.67 -2.71 -4.58
N ILE A 65 -8.48 -2.44 -3.55
CA ILE A 65 -9.01 -3.47 -2.66
C ILE A 65 -9.84 -4.50 -3.44
N ASN A 66 -10.70 -4.04 -4.35
CA ASN A 66 -11.46 -4.94 -5.21
C ASN A 66 -10.54 -5.80 -6.10
N ASP A 67 -9.49 -5.21 -6.69
CA ASP A 67 -8.50 -5.97 -7.48
C ASP A 67 -7.82 -7.07 -6.63
N ILE A 68 -7.47 -6.75 -5.38
CA ILE A 68 -6.90 -7.70 -4.42
C ILE A 68 -7.90 -8.82 -4.11
N GLU A 69 -9.17 -8.51 -3.89
CA GLU A 69 -10.22 -9.50 -3.60
C GLU A 69 -10.52 -10.42 -4.79
N LEU A 70 -10.30 -9.93 -6.01
CA LEU A 70 -10.35 -10.72 -7.25
C LEU A 70 -9.09 -11.61 -7.46
N GLY A 71 -8.13 -11.55 -6.54
CA GLY A 71 -6.94 -12.41 -6.53
C GLY A 71 -5.68 -11.77 -7.11
N VAL A 72 -5.69 -10.47 -7.43
CA VAL A 72 -4.49 -9.75 -7.85
C VAL A 72 -3.65 -9.42 -6.61
N MET A 73 -2.73 -10.32 -6.28
CA MET A 73 -1.93 -10.21 -5.06
C MET A 73 -0.50 -9.76 -5.35
N PRO A 74 0.06 -8.81 -4.58
CA PRO A 74 1.47 -8.50 -4.62
C PRO A 74 2.28 -9.61 -3.93
N ARG A 75 3.60 -9.58 -4.14
CA ARG A 75 4.50 -10.53 -3.49
C ARG A 75 4.47 -10.40 -1.97
N ARG A 76 4.35 -11.54 -1.28
CA ARG A 76 4.30 -11.60 0.19
C ARG A 76 5.49 -10.92 0.87
N GLU A 77 6.69 -11.04 0.28
CA GLU A 77 7.89 -10.38 0.79
C GLU A 77 7.78 -8.86 0.76
N LEU A 78 7.11 -8.30 -0.26
CA LEU A 78 6.88 -6.86 -0.36
C LEU A 78 5.89 -6.40 0.71
N ILE A 79 4.79 -7.13 0.90
CA ILE A 79 3.80 -6.85 1.96
C ILE A 79 4.49 -6.82 3.33
N LYS A 80 5.31 -7.84 3.63
CA LYS A 80 6.04 -7.95 4.90
C LYS A 80 6.98 -6.76 5.13
N LYS A 81 7.78 -6.39 4.12
CA LYS A 81 8.70 -5.24 4.20
C LYS A 81 7.95 -3.94 4.47
N VAL A 82 6.80 -3.73 3.80
CA VAL A 82 5.98 -2.55 4.02
C VAL A 82 5.39 -2.53 5.42
N TYR A 83 4.89 -3.67 5.90
CA TYR A 83 4.35 -3.81 7.24
C TYR A 83 5.40 -3.52 8.34
N GLU A 84 6.63 -4.00 8.17
CA GLU A 84 7.77 -3.70 9.06
C GLU A 84 8.02 -2.18 9.11
N ILE A 85 8.15 -1.52 7.96
CA ILE A 85 8.36 -0.06 7.88
C ILE A 85 7.23 0.73 8.56
N ILE A 86 5.97 0.33 8.33
CA ILE A 86 4.81 1.01 8.92
C ILE A 86 4.78 0.84 10.44
N ASN A 87 5.20 -0.32 10.97
CA ASN A 87 5.23 -0.56 12.41
C ASN A 87 6.31 0.23 13.13
N GLU A 88 7.45 0.49 12.48
CA GLU A 88 8.53 1.30 13.05
C GLU A 88 8.20 2.80 13.10
N PHE A 89 7.11 3.22 12.44
CA PHE A 89 6.76 4.62 12.24
C PHE A 89 5.78 5.21 13.27
N GLU A 90 5.25 4.36 14.16
CA GLU A 90 4.50 4.71 15.38
C GLU A 90 5.30 4.33 16.63
#